data_AF-A0A6B2LXJ1-F1
#
_entry.id   AF-A0A6B2LXJ1-F1
#
_cell.length_a   1.000
_cell.length_b   1.000
_cell.length_c   1.000
_cell.angle_alpha   90.00
_cell.angle_beta   90.00
_cell.angle_gamma   90.00
#
_symmetry.space_group_name_H-M   'P 1'
#
loop_
_entity.id
_entity.type
_entity.pdbx_description
1 polymer ?
#
loop_
_entity_poly.entity_id
_entity_poly.type
_entity_poly.pdbx_seq_one_letter_code
_entity_poly.pdbx_strand_id
1 'polypeptide(L)' 'MGDLKKINIGHDNSGFGPGWFLEKVTVTNEKTEQKWFFSCGKWFAKDEEDGVIEREIPSAS' A
#
# COMPACT_ATOMS: atom_id res chain seq x y z
N MET A 1 19.60 -7.89 -8.43
CA MET A 1 18.30 -7.60 -7.78
C MET A 1 17.29 -7.43 -8.90
N GLY A 2 16.21 -8.20 -8.91
CA GLY A 2 15.17 -8.17 -9.95
C GLY A 2 14.01 -7.24 -9.58
N ASP A 3 12.92 -7.31 -10.34
CA ASP A 3 11.74 -6.46 -10.12
C ASP A 3 11.05 -6.70 -8.78
N LEU A 4 10.53 -5.62 -8.18
CA LEU A 4 9.63 -5.70 -7.04
C LEU A 4 8.31 -6.34 -7.47
N LYS A 5 7.92 -7.43 -6.79
CA LYS A 5 6.72 -8.21 -7.10
C LYS A 5 5.54 -7.92 -6.19
N LYS A 6 5.77 -7.44 -4.97
CA LYS A 6 4.74 -7.13 -3.99
C LYS A 6 5.27 -6.24 -2.88
N ILE A 7 4.36 -5.56 -2.18
CA ILE A 7 4.62 -4.79 -0.96
C ILE A 7 3.65 -5.20 0.14
N ASN A 8 4.04 -5.04 1.40
CA ASN A 8 3.15 -5.06 2.55
C ASN A 8 3.05 -3.64 3.11
N ILE A 9 1.83 -3.16 3.33
CA ILE A 9 1.57 -1.83 3.88
C ILE A 9 0.46 -1.92 4.91
N GLY A 10 0.54 -1.11 5.96
CA GLY A 10 -0.46 -1.07 7.02
C GLY A 10 -0.14 -0.01 8.07
N HIS A 11 -0.99 0.10 9.07
CA HIS A 11 -0.82 0.99 10.22
C HIS A 11 -1.24 0.28 11.52
N ASP A 12 -0.86 0.85 12.66
CA ASP A 12 -1.11 0.30 13.99
C ASP A 12 -2.48 0.66 14.57
N ASN A 13 -3.32 1.37 13.79
CA ASN A 13 -4.63 1.86 14.19
C ASN A 13 -4.62 2.80 15.42
N SER A 14 -3.50 3.45 15.71
CA SER A 14 -3.37 4.40 16.82
C SER A 14 -3.91 5.80 16.48
N GLY A 15 -4.37 6.53 17.50
CA GLY A 15 -4.85 7.91 17.36
C GLY A 15 -6.35 8.02 17.04
N PHE A 16 -6.81 9.26 16.81
CA PHE A 16 -8.21 9.56 16.45
C PHE A 16 -8.36 9.56 14.93
N GLY A 17 -9.38 8.84 14.43
CA GLY A 17 -9.62 8.69 12.99
C GLY A 17 -8.41 8.08 12.26
N PRO A 18 -7.93 6.89 12.67
CA PRO A 18 -6.71 6.31 12.11
C PRO A 18 -6.88 5.77 10.68
N GLY A 19 -8.12 5.72 10.18
CA GLY A 19 -8.46 5.16 8.88
C GLY A 19 -8.03 6.05 7.72
N TRP A 20 -7.53 5.43 6.65
CA TRP A 20 -7.11 6.13 5.44
C TRP A 20 -7.41 5.31 4.19
N PHE A 21 -7.74 6.01 3.10
CA PHE A 21 -7.93 5.39 1.80
C PHE A 21 -6.60 5.39 1.04
N LEU A 22 -6.13 4.20 0.65
CA LEU A 22 -4.92 4.06 -0.14
C LEU A 22 -5.29 3.82 -1.60
N GLU A 23 -5.06 4.83 -2.45
CA GLU A 23 -5.24 4.70 -3.88
C GLU A 23 -4.12 3.86 -4.51
N LYS A 24 -2.86 4.28 -4.34
CA LYS A 24 -1.68 3.62 -4.92
C LYS A 24 -0.39 3.91 -4.16
N VAL A 25 0.60 3.04 -4.31
CA VAL A 25 1.99 3.25 -3.87
C VAL A 25 2.91 3.30 -5.10
N THR A 26 3.85 4.24 -5.12
CA THR A 26 4.91 4.33 -6.14
C THR A 26 6.26 4.16 -5.46
N VAL A 27 7.04 3.18 -5.91
CA VAL A 27 8.42 2.95 -5.45
C VAL A 27 9.37 3.36 -6.56
N THR A 28 10.35 4.20 -6.25
CA THR A 28 11.39 4.65 -7.19
C THR A 28 12.75 4.17 -6.72
N ASN A 29 13.53 3.55 -7.60
CA ASN A 29 14.93 3.26 -7.34
C ASN A 29 15.77 4.48 -7.72
N GLU A 30 16.29 5.19 -6.72
CA GLU A 30 17.05 6.44 -6.90
C GLU A 30 18.34 6.30 -7.72
N LYS A 31 18.87 5.09 -7.91
CA LYS A 31 20.08 4.87 -8.71
C LYS A 31 19.79 4.62 -10.19
N THR A 32 18.63 4.05 -10.49
CA THR A 32 18.27 3.59 -11.84
C THR A 32 17.07 4.34 -12.42
N GLU A 33 16.41 5.17 -11.61
CA GLU A 33 15.14 5.83 -11.92
C GLU A 33 13.99 4.86 -12.25
N GLN A 34 14.18 3.55 -12.04
CA GLN A 34 13.13 2.55 -12.25
C GLN A 34 11.99 2.77 -11.25
N LYS A 35 10.75 2.73 -11.75
CA LYS A 35 9.53 2.90 -10.95
C LYS A 35 8.69 1.63 -10.96
N TRP A 36 8.12 1.30 -9.80
CA TRP A 36 7.10 0.26 -9.65
C TRP A 36 5.83 0.86 -9.06
N PHE A 37 4.69 0.43 -9.58
CA PHE A 37 3.37 0.91 -9.18
C PHE A 37 2.56 -0.22 -8.55
N PHE A 38 1.94 0.07 -7.42
CA PHE A 38 1.10 -0.85 -6.67
C PHE A 38 -0.25 -0.19 -6.44
N SER A 39 -1.25 -0.56 -7.23
CA SER A 39 -2.63 -0.07 -7.10
C SER A 39 -3.35 -0.84 -5.99
N CYS A 40 -4.02 -0.12 -5.08
CA CYS A 40 -4.80 -0.73 -4.00
C CYS A 40 -6.27 -0.36 -4.10
N GLY A 41 -6.58 0.94 -4.02
CA GLY A 41 -7.94 1.47 -4.12
C GLY A 41 -8.87 1.00 -3.00
N LYS A 42 -8.38 0.96 -1.74
CA LYS A 42 -9.13 0.43 -0.60
C LYS A 42 -8.91 1.23 0.68
N TRP A 43 -9.88 1.13 1.59
CA TRP A 43 -9.74 1.64 2.95
C TRP A 43 -8.86 0.74 3.81
N PHE A 44 -8.04 1.39 4.64
CA PHE A 44 -7.26 0.80 5.72
C PHE A 44 -7.86 1.32 7.02
N ALA A 45 -8.98 0.74 7.43
CA ALA A 45 -9.72 1.16 8.62
C ALA A 45 -10.52 -0.02 9.18
N LYS A 46 -10.79 -0.01 10.49
CA LYS A 46 -11.56 -1.08 11.16
C LYS A 46 -13.07 -0.95 10.97
N ASP A 47 -13.52 0.24 10.62
CA ASP A 47 -14.92 0.66 10.50
C ASP A 47 -15.36 0.91 9.06
N GLU A 48 -14.47 0.79 8.08
CA GLU A 48 -14.76 0.93 6.64
C GLU A 48 -14.47 -0.37 5.86
N GLU A 49 -15.18 -0.54 4.74
CA GLU A 49 -15.04 -1.66 3.81
C GLU A 49 -14.96 -3.06 4.45
N ASP A 50 -13.78 -3.67 4.47
CA ASP A 50 -13.54 -5.04 4.94
C ASP A 50 -12.89 -5.08 6.34
N GLY A 51 -12.72 -3.92 7.01
CA GLY A 51 -12.18 -3.86 8.36
C GLY A 51 -10.68 -4.20 8.46
N VAL A 52 -9.96 -4.18 7.34
CA VAL A 52 -8.54 -4.55 7.28
C VAL A 52 -7.65 -3.31 7.32
N ILE A 53 -6.56 -3.38 8.09
CA ILE A 53 -5.60 -2.28 8.31
C ILE A 53 -4.18 -2.60 7.81
N GLU A 54 -4.00 -3.77 7.20
CA GLU A 54 -2.73 -4.21 6.61
C GLU A 54 -3.02 -5.08 5.38
N ARG A 55 -2.31 -4.84 4.27
CA ARG A 55 -2.52 -5.58 3.02
C ARG A 55 -1.21 -5.88 2.31
N GLU A 56 -1.14 -7.06 1.71
CA GLU A 56 -0.17 -7.38 0.67
C GLU A 56 -0.72 -6.89 -0.67
N ILE A 57 0.06 -6.09 -1.40
CA ILE A 57 -0.32 -5.53 -2.70
C ILE A 57 0.69 -6.02 -3.75
N PRO A 58 0.27 -6.82 -4.75
CA PRO A 58 1.14 -7.25 -5.82
C PRO A 58 1.48 -6.08 -6.76
N SER A 59 2.64 -6.16 -7.43
CA SER A 59 2.98 -5.22 -8.50
C SER A 59 1.92 -5.28 -9.59
N ALA A 60 1.50 -4.13 -10.09
CA ALA A 60 0.71 -4.10 -11.32
C ALA A 60 1.47 -4.86 -12.42
N SER A 61 0.80 -5.82 -13.06
CA SER A 61 1.35 -6.57 -14.19
C SER A 61 1.40 -5.72 -15.45
#